data_AF-A0A3S1RUV0-F1
#
_entry.id   AF-A0A3S1RUV0-F1
#
_cell.length_a   1.000
_cell.length_b   1.000
_cell.length_c   1.000
_cell.angle_alpha   90.00
_cell.angle_beta   90.00
_cell.angle_gamma   90.00
#
_symmetry.space_group_name_H-M   'P 1'
#
loop_
_entity.id
_entity.type
_entity.pdbx_description
1 polymer ?
#
loop_
_entity_poly.entity_id
_entity_poly.type
_entity_poly.pdbx_seq_one_letter_code
_entity_poly.pdbx_strand_id
1 'polypeptide(L)'
;MVDKVPQPPRLTGDNGKDIVAIIDWLTAFAMSQNTVNVENTNVPPTTQQVAAAGALMESNVIDEDDMASDSDTMVPTQQSVKAYADALAGIDAISGIIQTPLDGTYLLVVKVPFGLTIVETVTKSISGTCTATFKIDGVALGGTANAVSSAEDAQAQASANVAAAGTDISVTISANAVCSGMSFTIKYSRIP
;
A
#
# COMPACT_ATOMS: atom_id res chain seq x y z
N MET A 1 16.94 5.80 -52.61
CA MET A 1 17.70 6.00 -53.86
C MET A 1 19.14 5.68 -53.54
N VAL A 2 19.80 4.79 -54.28
CA VAL A 2 21.22 4.47 -54.04
C VAL A 2 22.01 5.73 -54.35
N ASP A 3 22.58 6.38 -53.33
CA ASP A 3 23.51 7.50 -53.54
C ASP A 3 24.65 6.99 -54.41
N LYS A 4 24.74 7.55 -55.63
CA LYS A 4 25.77 7.15 -56.58
C LYS A 4 27.11 7.49 -55.97
N VAL A 5 27.95 6.47 -55.77
CA VAL A 5 29.36 6.65 -55.42
C VAL A 5 29.98 7.68 -56.38
N PRO A 6 30.55 8.79 -55.86
CA PRO A 6 31.17 9.80 -56.68
C PRO A 6 32.24 9.18 -57.57
N GLN A 7 32.16 9.41 -58.88
CA GLN A 7 33.14 8.86 -59.82
C GLN A 7 34.49 9.56 -59.64
N PRO A 8 35.62 8.84 -59.82
CA PRO A 8 36.94 9.46 -59.74
C PRO A 8 37.11 10.54 -60.82
N PRO A 9 37.96 11.55 -60.57
CA PRO A 9 38.19 12.62 -61.52
C PRO A 9 38.82 12.08 -62.80
N ARG A 10 38.44 12.68 -63.94
CA ARG A 10 38.98 12.32 -65.25
C ARG A 10 40.38 12.92 -65.41
N LEU A 11 41.36 12.05 -65.68
CA LEU A 11 42.77 12.45 -65.84
C LEU A 11 42.96 13.27 -67.11
N THR A 12 43.76 14.32 -67.01
CA THR A 12 44.03 15.28 -68.09
C THR A 12 45.37 15.02 -68.79
N GLY A 13 46.18 14.10 -68.28
CA GLY A 13 47.51 13.77 -68.77
C GLY A 13 48.61 14.67 -68.20
N ASP A 14 48.27 15.62 -67.34
CA ASP A 14 49.20 16.43 -66.56
C ASP A 14 49.40 15.75 -65.20
N ASN A 15 50.49 14.98 -65.07
CA ASN A 15 50.78 14.17 -63.89
C ASN A 15 50.70 14.96 -62.57
N GLY A 16 51.10 16.24 -62.57
CA GLY A 16 51.07 17.06 -61.36
C GLY A 16 49.64 17.39 -60.89
N LYS A 17 48.76 17.75 -61.83
CA LYS A 17 47.36 18.09 -61.52
C LYS A 17 46.49 16.87 -61.31
N ASP A 18 46.76 15.80 -62.06
CA ASP A 18 46.02 14.55 -61.98
C ASP A 18 46.22 13.87 -60.61
N ILE A 19 47.43 13.91 -60.05
CA ILE A 19 47.72 13.40 -58.70
C ILE A 19 46.94 14.18 -57.64
N VAL A 20 46.95 15.51 -57.70
CA VAL A 20 46.24 16.37 -56.73
C VAL A 20 44.73 16.10 -56.78
N ALA A 21 44.16 15.99 -57.98
CA ALA A 21 42.74 15.70 -58.15
C ALA A 21 42.34 14.34 -57.56
N ILE A 22 43.16 13.30 -57.76
CA ILE A 22 42.93 11.98 -57.19
C ILE A 22 43.01 12.03 -55.65
N ILE A 23 44.00 12.73 -55.09
CA ILE A 23 44.17 12.86 -53.63
C ILE A 23 42.97 13.58 -53.01
N ASP A 24 42.52 14.67 -53.59
CA ASP A 24 41.34 15.41 -53.11
C ASP A 24 40.08 14.55 -53.18
N TRP A 25 39.89 13.79 -54.27
CA TRP A 25 38.76 12.86 -54.39
C TRP A 25 38.81 11.74 -53.36
N LEU A 26 39.97 11.11 -53.15
CA LEU A 26 40.15 10.07 -52.13
C LEU A 26 39.88 10.62 -50.73
N THR A 27 40.32 11.84 -50.43
CA THR A 27 40.12 12.49 -49.13
C THR A 27 38.65 12.80 -48.90
N ALA A 28 37.95 13.36 -49.89
CA ALA A 28 36.52 13.63 -49.82
C ALA A 28 35.68 12.34 -49.74
N PHE A 29 36.06 11.30 -50.48
CA PHE A 29 35.39 10.00 -50.43
C PHE A 29 35.56 9.33 -49.07
N ALA A 30 36.78 9.35 -48.50
CA ALA A 30 37.05 8.83 -47.16
C ALA A 30 36.27 9.58 -46.07
N MET A 31 36.18 10.91 -46.15
CA MET A 31 35.39 11.72 -45.22
C MET A 31 33.89 11.42 -45.31
N SER A 32 33.36 11.14 -46.51
CA SER A 32 31.94 10.78 -46.69
C SER A 32 31.58 9.46 -46.01
N GLN A 33 32.49 8.46 -46.04
CA GLN A 33 32.31 7.17 -45.35
C GLN A 33 32.59 7.23 -43.84
N ASN A 34 33.32 8.24 -43.37
CA ASN A 34 33.60 8.46 -41.94
C ASN A 34 32.52 9.31 -41.24
N THR A 35 31.40 9.57 -41.91
CA THR A 35 30.21 10.10 -41.23
C THR A 35 29.60 8.95 -40.45
N VAL A 36 29.80 8.94 -39.12
CA VAL A 36 28.91 8.17 -38.26
C VAL A 36 27.53 8.77 -38.47
N ASN A 37 26.64 8.06 -39.17
CA ASN A 37 25.26 8.48 -39.37
C ASN A 37 24.55 8.49 -38.00
N VAL A 38 24.61 9.61 -37.29
CA VAL A 38 23.87 9.84 -36.03
C VAL A 38 22.53 10.56 -36.32
N GLU A 39 21.89 10.28 -37.46
CA GLU A 39 20.59 10.85 -37.82
C GLU A 39 19.65 9.77 -38.40
N ASN A 40 19.28 8.80 -37.56
CA ASN A 40 17.96 8.13 -37.54
C ASN A 40 17.87 7.21 -36.30
N THR A 41 17.18 7.66 -35.27
CA THR A 41 17.06 7.05 -33.93
C THR A 41 16.13 5.82 -33.84
N ASN A 42 15.92 5.10 -34.95
CA ASN A 42 15.12 3.87 -34.99
C ASN A 42 15.97 2.58 -34.92
N VAL A 43 17.22 2.66 -34.46
CA VAL A 43 18.00 1.45 -34.14
C VAL A 43 17.27 0.74 -33.00
N PRO A 44 16.74 -0.49 -33.19
CA PRO A 44 16.14 -1.23 -32.10
C PRO A 44 17.18 -1.37 -30.99
N PRO A 45 16.81 -1.13 -29.72
CA PRO A 45 17.75 -1.21 -28.63
C PRO A 45 18.41 -2.59 -28.66
N THR A 46 19.74 -2.61 -28.62
CA THR A 46 20.50 -3.85 -28.51
C THR A 46 20.07 -4.58 -27.22
N THR A 47 20.23 -5.89 -27.17
CA THR A 47 19.91 -6.69 -25.97
C THR A 47 20.61 -6.14 -24.72
N GLN A 48 21.80 -5.56 -24.88
CA GLN A 48 22.57 -4.92 -23.81
C GLN A 48 21.91 -3.61 -23.34
N GLN A 49 21.35 -2.80 -24.25
CA GLN A 49 20.62 -1.58 -23.90
C GLN A 49 19.28 -1.90 -23.22
N VAL A 50 18.56 -2.93 -23.67
CA VAL A 50 17.33 -3.38 -23.01
C VAL A 50 17.62 -3.96 -21.62
N ALA A 51 18.68 -4.75 -21.48
CA ALA A 51 19.10 -5.30 -20.19
C ALA A 51 19.56 -4.21 -19.21
N ALA A 52 20.31 -3.22 -19.68
CA ALA A 52 20.73 -2.08 -18.86
C ALA A 52 19.55 -1.22 -18.41
N ALA A 53 18.58 -0.97 -19.30
CA ALA A 53 17.33 -0.32 -18.92
C ALA A 53 16.59 -1.14 -17.86
N GLY A 54 16.50 -2.47 -18.04
CA GLY A 54 15.85 -3.41 -17.11
C GLY A 54 16.45 -3.36 -15.71
N ALA A 55 17.78 -3.42 -15.62
CA ALA A 55 18.50 -3.34 -14.35
C ALA A 55 18.27 -2.01 -13.62
N LEU A 56 18.19 -0.89 -14.35
CA LEU A 56 17.90 0.43 -13.78
C LEU A 56 16.47 0.50 -13.24
N MET A 57 15.48 -0.05 -13.94
CA MET A 57 14.10 -0.04 -13.45
C MET A 57 13.86 -0.99 -12.26
N GLU A 58 14.63 -2.07 -12.12
CA GLU A 58 14.62 -2.89 -10.89
C GLU A 58 15.31 -2.19 -9.71
N SER A 59 16.38 -1.42 -9.95
CA SER A 59 17.11 -0.72 -8.88
C SER A 59 16.43 0.54 -8.35
N ASN A 60 15.39 1.04 -9.02
CA ASN A 60 14.72 2.30 -8.69
C ASN A 60 13.35 2.12 -8.02
N VAL A 61 12.95 0.86 -7.79
CA VAL A 61 11.72 0.49 -7.11
C VAL A 61 12.06 0.02 -5.70
N ILE A 62 11.30 0.50 -4.72
CA ILE A 62 11.50 0.15 -3.31
C ILE A 62 10.25 -0.46 -2.68
N ASP A 63 10.47 -1.32 -1.70
CA ASP A 63 9.43 -1.76 -0.77
C ASP A 63 9.38 -0.80 0.41
N GLU A 64 8.18 -0.38 0.77
CA GLU A 64 7.91 0.66 1.76
C GLU A 64 6.72 0.27 2.64
N ASP A 65 6.45 -1.03 2.77
CA ASP A 65 5.35 -1.54 3.58
C ASP A 65 5.55 -1.32 5.08
N ASP A 66 6.80 -1.25 5.54
CA ASP A 66 7.21 -1.00 6.92
C ASP A 66 7.87 0.37 7.15
N MET A 67 7.92 1.23 6.13
CA MET A 67 8.63 2.51 6.13
C MET A 67 10.12 2.38 6.55
N ALA A 68 10.79 1.29 6.17
CA ALA A 68 12.20 1.09 6.51
C ALA A 68 13.16 1.99 5.71
N SER A 69 12.67 2.74 4.70
CA SER A 69 13.50 3.55 3.81
C SER A 69 13.09 5.03 3.82
N ASP A 70 14.09 5.92 3.74
CA ASP A 70 13.90 7.38 3.62
C ASP A 70 14.32 7.88 2.21
N SER A 71 14.13 7.06 1.16
CA SER A 71 14.65 7.39 -0.17
C SER A 71 13.81 8.45 -0.89
N ASP A 72 14.34 9.67 -1.00
CA ASP A 72 13.70 10.79 -1.73
C ASP A 72 13.65 10.61 -3.26
N THR A 73 14.30 9.56 -3.81
CA THR A 73 14.48 9.40 -5.27
C THR A 73 13.91 8.10 -5.83
N MET A 74 13.58 7.12 -4.98
CA MET A 74 13.01 5.85 -5.40
C MET A 74 11.49 5.90 -5.37
N VAL A 75 10.85 5.11 -6.22
CA VAL A 75 9.38 5.06 -6.31
C VAL A 75 8.90 3.79 -5.61
N PRO A 76 7.97 3.89 -4.65
CA PRO A 76 7.40 2.70 -4.01
C PRO A 76 6.41 2.00 -4.95
N THR A 77 6.22 0.69 -4.75
CA THR A 77 5.20 -0.06 -5.50
C THR A 77 3.77 0.23 -5.00
N GLN A 78 2.77 0.02 -5.85
CA GLN A 78 1.36 0.06 -5.40
C GLN A 78 1.07 -0.98 -4.31
N GLN A 79 1.78 -2.11 -4.32
CA GLN A 79 1.62 -3.16 -3.31
C GLN A 79 2.18 -2.70 -1.96
N SER A 80 3.37 -2.09 -1.95
CA SER A 80 3.99 -1.62 -0.72
C SER A 80 3.21 -0.48 -0.09
N VAL A 81 2.77 0.51 -0.89
CA VAL A 81 1.90 1.60 -0.41
C VAL A 81 0.58 1.06 0.15
N LYS A 82 -0.01 0.04 -0.50
CA LYS A 82 -1.24 -0.59 0.01
C LYS A 82 -1.00 -1.33 1.32
N ALA A 83 0.08 -2.11 1.41
CA ALA A 83 0.43 -2.84 2.62
C ALA A 83 0.67 -1.89 3.80
N TYR A 84 1.39 -0.78 3.57
CA TYR A 84 1.58 0.27 4.57
C TYR A 84 0.24 0.91 5.00
N ALA A 85 -0.61 1.29 4.05
CA ALA A 85 -1.90 1.90 4.34
C ALA A 85 -2.84 0.94 5.11
N ASP A 86 -2.83 -0.35 4.75
CA ASP A 86 -3.60 -1.39 5.44
C ASP A 86 -3.05 -1.63 6.86
N ALA A 87 -1.72 -1.61 7.05
CA ALA A 87 -1.09 -1.71 8.37
C ALA A 87 -1.42 -0.50 9.28
N LEU A 88 -1.65 0.66 8.68
CA LEU A 88 -2.07 1.88 9.37
C LEU A 88 -3.57 1.92 9.71
N ALA A 89 -4.37 0.92 9.31
CA ALA A 89 -5.73 0.72 9.80
C ALA A 89 -5.72 0.29 11.28
N GLY A 90 -5.27 1.21 12.13
CA GLY A 90 -4.99 1.01 13.54
C GLY A 90 -6.21 0.57 14.33
N ILE A 91 -5.95 -0.14 15.43
CA ILE A 91 -6.96 -0.51 16.40
C ILE A 91 -7.30 0.74 17.23
N ASP A 92 -8.53 1.19 17.11
CA ASP A 92 -9.12 2.24 17.93
C ASP A 92 -10.03 1.61 19.01
N ALA A 93 -10.47 2.38 20.00
CA ALA A 93 -11.20 1.88 21.14
C ALA A 93 -12.32 2.80 21.63
N ILE A 94 -13.50 2.23 21.85
CA ILE A 94 -14.59 2.87 22.60
C ILE A 94 -14.56 2.32 24.03
N SER A 95 -14.44 3.20 25.02
CA SER A 95 -14.45 2.80 26.43
C SER A 95 -15.51 3.55 27.23
N GLY A 96 -16.05 2.91 28.26
CA GLY A 96 -17.06 3.49 29.12
C GLY A 96 -17.21 2.74 30.44
N ILE A 97 -18.06 3.29 31.31
CA ILE A 97 -18.35 2.71 32.62
C ILE A 97 -19.87 2.69 32.82
N ILE A 98 -20.36 1.56 33.32
CA ILE A 98 -21.70 1.41 33.88
C ILE A 98 -21.53 1.28 35.40
N GLN A 99 -21.87 2.33 36.15
CA GLN A 99 -21.62 2.41 37.59
C GLN A 99 -22.43 1.38 38.39
N THR A 100 -23.69 1.21 38.03
CA THR A 100 -24.62 0.25 38.65
C THR A 100 -25.30 -0.54 37.53
N PRO A 101 -24.60 -1.52 36.93
CA PRO A 101 -25.22 -2.38 35.93
C PRO A 101 -26.41 -3.09 36.56
N LEU A 102 -27.51 -3.16 35.83
CA LEU A 102 -28.69 -3.98 36.11
C LEU A 102 -28.90 -4.92 34.92
N ASP A 103 -29.61 -6.03 35.12
CA ASP A 103 -29.96 -6.91 34.00
C ASP A 103 -30.83 -6.14 32.98
N GLY A 104 -30.42 -6.17 31.72
CA GLY A 104 -31.04 -5.37 30.68
C GLY A 104 -30.06 -5.00 29.56
N THR A 105 -30.54 -4.27 28.56
CA THR A 105 -29.73 -3.84 27.43
C THR A 105 -29.44 -2.35 27.52
N TYR A 106 -28.16 -1.99 27.37
CA TYR A 106 -27.67 -0.62 27.33
C TYR A 106 -27.16 -0.31 25.92
N LEU A 107 -27.59 0.81 25.35
CA LEU A 107 -27.00 1.35 24.12
C LEU A 107 -25.66 2.01 24.48
N LEU A 108 -24.59 1.57 23.82
CA LEU A 108 -23.25 2.09 24.02
C LEU A 108 -22.88 3.11 22.95
N VAL A 109 -23.24 2.80 21.70
CA VAL A 109 -23.07 3.68 20.55
C VAL A 109 -24.37 3.69 19.77
N VAL A 110 -24.91 4.88 19.55
CA VAL A 110 -26.08 5.08 18.70
C VAL A 110 -25.60 5.62 17.37
N LYS A 111 -26.04 5.00 16.27
CA LYS A 111 -25.78 5.41 14.89
C LYS A 111 -24.27 5.58 14.62
N VAL A 112 -23.55 4.47 14.64
CA VAL A 112 -22.10 4.42 14.39
C VAL A 112 -21.75 5.22 13.11
N PRO A 113 -20.80 6.17 13.14
CA PRO A 113 -20.59 7.10 12.04
C PRO A 113 -19.92 6.49 10.80
N PHE A 114 -19.19 5.39 10.94
CA PHE A 114 -18.46 4.71 9.87
C PHE A 114 -18.48 3.18 10.06
N GLY A 115 -18.15 2.42 9.02
CA GLY A 115 -18.01 0.97 9.13
C GLY A 115 -16.83 0.59 10.03
N LEU A 116 -17.04 -0.35 10.95
CA LEU A 116 -15.99 -0.83 11.85
C LEU A 116 -16.08 -2.34 12.04
N THR A 117 -14.95 -2.94 12.38
CA THR A 117 -14.84 -4.36 12.77
C THR A 117 -14.37 -4.42 14.21
N ILE A 118 -15.20 -4.93 15.11
CA ILE A 118 -14.84 -5.16 16.51
C ILE A 118 -13.86 -6.34 16.57
N VAL A 119 -12.72 -6.13 17.23
CA VAL A 119 -11.63 -7.10 17.33
C VAL A 119 -11.57 -7.71 18.72
N GLU A 120 -11.83 -6.93 19.76
CA GLU A 120 -11.75 -7.40 21.15
C GLU A 120 -12.71 -6.61 22.06
N THR A 121 -13.34 -7.30 23.00
CA THR A 121 -14.11 -6.70 24.08
C THR A 121 -13.47 -7.03 25.41
N VAL A 122 -13.16 -6.00 26.19
CA VAL A 122 -12.52 -6.12 27.51
C VAL A 122 -13.49 -5.59 28.56
N THR A 123 -13.64 -6.31 29.66
CA THR A 123 -14.51 -5.89 30.78
C THR A 123 -13.85 -6.13 32.12
N LYS A 124 -14.20 -5.28 33.10
CA LYS A 124 -13.77 -5.42 34.50
C LYS A 124 -14.74 -4.68 35.40
N SER A 125 -15.07 -5.23 36.56
CA SER A 125 -15.84 -4.57 37.61
C SER A 125 -14.95 -4.17 38.79
N ILE A 126 -15.44 -3.26 39.63
CA ILE A 126 -14.82 -2.99 40.93
C ILE A 126 -15.19 -4.11 41.90
N SER A 127 -16.44 -4.53 41.89
CA SER A 127 -16.98 -5.59 42.73
C SER A 127 -18.18 -6.29 42.09
N GLY A 128 -18.53 -7.46 42.60
CA GLY A 128 -19.63 -8.28 42.08
C GLY A 128 -19.33 -8.83 40.68
N THR A 129 -20.28 -9.58 40.14
CA THR A 129 -20.12 -10.23 38.83
C THR A 129 -21.35 -10.05 37.96
N CYS A 130 -21.17 -9.99 36.65
CA CYS A 130 -22.26 -10.08 35.69
C CYS A 130 -21.75 -10.66 34.38
N THR A 131 -22.66 -11.01 33.48
CA THR A 131 -22.34 -11.42 32.11
C THR A 131 -22.65 -10.28 31.17
N ALA A 132 -21.67 -9.87 30.35
CA ALA A 132 -21.83 -8.82 29.36
C ALA A 132 -21.78 -9.41 27.94
N THR A 133 -22.91 -9.35 27.24
CA THR A 133 -23.02 -9.76 25.83
C THR A 133 -23.10 -8.53 24.94
N PHE A 134 -22.02 -8.23 24.23
CA PHE A 134 -21.99 -7.15 23.25
C PHE A 134 -22.74 -7.54 21.98
N LYS A 135 -23.37 -6.55 21.35
CA LYS A 135 -24.25 -6.72 20.20
C LYS A 135 -24.10 -5.58 19.19
N ILE A 136 -24.24 -5.92 17.92
CA ILE A 136 -24.40 -4.98 16.80
C ILE A 136 -25.83 -5.13 16.29
N ASP A 137 -26.60 -4.05 16.27
CA ASP A 137 -27.99 -4.02 15.80
C ASP A 137 -28.87 -5.15 16.39
N GLY A 138 -28.67 -5.41 17.68
CA GLY A 138 -29.37 -6.47 18.42
C GLY A 138 -28.81 -7.89 18.25
N VAL A 139 -27.91 -8.13 17.30
CA VAL A 139 -27.23 -9.42 17.07
C VAL A 139 -25.99 -9.52 17.95
N ALA A 140 -25.85 -10.60 18.72
CA ALA A 140 -24.68 -10.83 19.56
C ALA A 140 -23.42 -11.01 18.72
N LEU A 141 -22.31 -10.45 19.21
CA LEU A 141 -20.99 -10.78 18.69
C LEU A 141 -20.75 -12.29 18.82
N GLY A 142 -19.89 -12.82 17.96
CA GLY A 142 -19.42 -14.19 18.07
C GLY A 142 -18.71 -14.49 19.40
N GLY A 143 -18.42 -15.76 19.65
CA GLY A 143 -17.67 -16.16 20.85
C GLY A 143 -18.50 -16.19 22.14
N THR A 144 -17.81 -16.13 23.28
CA THR A 144 -18.42 -16.23 24.60
C THR A 144 -18.67 -14.83 25.16
N ALA A 145 -19.80 -14.64 25.84
CA ALA A 145 -20.07 -13.39 26.54
C ALA A 145 -19.01 -13.14 27.62
N ASN A 146 -18.69 -11.88 27.87
CA ASN A 146 -17.67 -11.52 28.85
C ASN A 146 -18.14 -11.85 30.28
N ALA A 147 -17.27 -12.50 31.05
CA ALA A 147 -17.48 -12.81 32.47
C ALA A 147 -16.93 -11.67 33.33
N VAL A 148 -17.73 -10.63 33.52
CA VAL A 148 -17.32 -9.42 34.23
C VAL A 148 -17.09 -9.73 35.70
N SER A 149 -15.89 -9.42 36.19
CA SER A 149 -15.50 -9.55 37.59
C SER A 149 -14.41 -8.54 37.94
N SER A 150 -13.88 -8.60 39.17
CA SER A 150 -12.69 -7.82 39.56
C SER A 150 -11.42 -8.21 38.79
N ALA A 151 -11.43 -9.36 38.10
CA ALA A 151 -10.42 -9.71 37.11
C ALA A 151 -10.85 -9.22 35.72
N GLU A 152 -9.88 -8.77 34.94
CA GLU A 152 -10.10 -8.40 33.55
C GLU A 152 -10.44 -9.65 32.73
N ASP A 153 -11.49 -9.53 31.92
CA ASP A 153 -11.86 -10.54 30.93
C ASP A 153 -11.85 -9.92 29.53
N ALA A 154 -10.93 -10.41 28.69
CA ALA A 154 -10.74 -9.98 27.31
C ALA A 154 -11.19 -11.09 26.36
N GLN A 155 -12.09 -10.76 25.45
CA GLN A 155 -12.68 -11.69 24.49
C GLN A 155 -12.39 -11.21 23.07
N ALA A 156 -11.59 -11.98 22.34
CA ALA A 156 -11.32 -11.75 20.93
C ALA A 156 -12.57 -12.10 20.10
N GLN A 157 -12.89 -11.24 19.13
CA GLN A 157 -14.10 -11.32 18.33
C GLN A 157 -13.76 -11.68 16.88
N ALA A 158 -14.26 -12.83 16.42
CA ALA A 158 -13.93 -13.37 15.09
C ALA A 158 -15.15 -13.60 14.18
N SER A 159 -16.37 -13.39 14.69
CA SER A 159 -17.60 -13.53 13.89
C SER A 159 -18.68 -12.58 14.38
N ALA A 160 -19.65 -12.27 13.51
CA ALA A 160 -20.72 -11.30 13.76
C ALA A 160 -20.22 -9.95 14.32
N ASN A 161 -19.00 -9.56 13.93
CA ASN A 161 -18.24 -8.47 14.53
C ASN A 161 -18.06 -7.25 13.60
N VAL A 162 -18.72 -7.25 12.44
CA VAL A 162 -18.68 -6.17 11.47
C VAL A 162 -19.93 -5.30 11.62
N ALA A 163 -19.74 -4.03 11.95
CA ALA A 163 -20.79 -3.03 12.06
C ALA A 163 -20.74 -2.08 10.86
N ALA A 164 -21.86 -1.94 10.15
CA ALA A 164 -22.00 -0.93 9.10
C ALA A 164 -22.27 0.45 9.71
N ALA A 165 -22.00 1.51 8.95
CA ALA A 165 -22.38 2.86 9.35
C ALA A 165 -23.90 2.95 9.59
N GLY A 166 -24.29 3.65 10.65
CA GLY A 166 -25.68 3.84 11.07
C GLY A 166 -26.25 2.75 11.97
N THR A 167 -25.51 1.65 12.22
CA THR A 167 -25.93 0.61 13.17
C THR A 167 -25.71 1.06 14.62
N ASP A 168 -26.39 0.39 15.56
CA ASP A 168 -26.21 0.62 17.00
C ASP A 168 -25.35 -0.48 17.63
N ILE A 169 -24.51 -0.09 18.60
CA ILE A 169 -23.77 -1.04 19.44
C ILE A 169 -24.40 -1.02 20.83
N SER A 170 -24.71 -2.21 21.34
CA SER A 170 -25.32 -2.37 22.65
C SER A 170 -24.63 -3.48 23.45
N VAL A 171 -24.85 -3.46 24.76
CA VAL A 171 -24.46 -4.55 25.66
C VAL A 171 -25.68 -5.00 26.44
N THR A 172 -25.94 -6.31 26.45
CA THR A 172 -26.90 -6.91 27.36
C THR A 172 -26.17 -7.42 28.58
N ILE A 173 -26.57 -6.93 29.75
CA ILE A 173 -26.14 -7.44 31.04
C ILE A 173 -27.13 -8.50 31.49
N SER A 174 -26.61 -9.63 31.95
CA SER A 174 -27.38 -10.71 32.56
C SER A 174 -26.61 -11.32 33.73
N ALA A 175 -27.28 -12.20 34.48
CA ALA A 175 -26.69 -12.91 35.62
C ALA A 175 -25.99 -11.97 36.61
N ASN A 176 -26.55 -10.78 36.82
CA ASN A 176 -25.96 -9.79 37.68
C ASN A 176 -26.05 -10.18 39.16
N ALA A 177 -24.89 -10.45 39.74
CA ALA A 177 -24.68 -10.66 41.16
C ALA A 177 -23.99 -9.42 41.74
N VAL A 178 -24.78 -8.36 41.95
CA VAL A 178 -24.38 -7.08 42.56
C VAL A 178 -23.13 -6.46 41.93
N CYS A 179 -22.99 -6.59 40.62
CA CYS A 179 -21.91 -5.98 39.87
C CYS A 179 -21.96 -4.46 40.03
N SER A 180 -20.80 -3.84 40.26
CA SER A 180 -20.66 -2.39 40.41
C SER A 180 -19.37 -1.89 39.77
N GLY A 181 -19.45 -0.71 39.16
CA GLY A 181 -18.33 -0.08 38.48
C GLY A 181 -17.83 -0.90 37.29
N MET A 182 -18.74 -1.47 36.49
CA MET A 182 -18.35 -2.22 35.29
C MET A 182 -17.76 -1.26 34.26
N SER A 183 -16.46 -1.39 34.00
CA SER A 183 -15.77 -0.76 32.89
C SER A 183 -15.74 -1.69 31.70
N PHE A 184 -15.83 -1.14 30.50
CA PHE A 184 -15.67 -1.88 29.26
C PHE A 184 -14.82 -1.10 28.26
N THR A 185 -14.13 -1.84 27.41
CA THR A 185 -13.41 -1.33 26.24
C THR A 185 -13.73 -2.22 25.04
N ILE A 186 -14.14 -1.61 23.94
CA ILE A 186 -14.39 -2.27 22.66
C ILE A 186 -13.31 -1.80 21.71
N LYS A 187 -12.37 -2.68 21.37
CA LYS A 187 -11.34 -2.43 20.37
C LYS A 187 -11.89 -2.76 18.99
N TYR A 188 -11.68 -1.87 18.03
CA TYR A 188 -12.13 -2.05 16.66
C TYR A 188 -11.10 -1.54 15.65
N SER A 189 -11.09 -2.12 14.46
CA SER A 189 -10.42 -1.53 13.30
C SER A 189 -11.48 -0.82 12.45
N ARG A 190 -11.13 0.34 11.91
CA ARG A 190 -12.01 1.05 10.97
C ARG A 190 -11.94 0.37 9.61
N ILE A 191 -13.09 0.13 9.00
CA ILE A 191 -13.13 -0.33 7.62
C ILE A 191 -12.86 0.90 6.73
N PRO A 192 -11.80 0.88 5.90
CA PRO A 192 -11.47 1.98 5.01
C PRO A 192 -12.55 2.23 3.94
#